data_AF-A0A7C6WNJ4-F1
#
_entry.id   AF-A0A7C6WNJ4-F1
#
_cell.length_a   1.000
_cell.length_b   1.000
_cell.length_c   1.000
_cell.angle_alpha   90.00
_cell.angle_beta   90.00
_cell.angle_gamma   90.00
#
_symmetry.space_group_name_H-M   'P 1'
#
loop_
_entity.id
_entity.type
_entity.pdbx_description
1 polymer ?
#
loop_
_entity_poly.entity_id
_entity_poly.type
_entity_poly.pdbx_seq_one_letter_code
_entity_poly.pdbx_strand_id
1 'polypeptide(L)' 'YQVFEKLIEKGKLKGEIKQEIDTKHTINLVTTCFRGVIYDWCLHKGEFDLSEHGKEIMNIMLNHIKSE' A
#
# COMPACT_ATOMS: atom_id res chain seq x y z
N TYR A 1 9.74 -8.13 4.73
CA TYR A 1 8.36 -7.97 5.26
C TYR A 1 8.31 -7.56 6.73
N GLN A 2 9.30 -7.88 7.58
CA GLN A 2 9.31 -7.51 9.01
C GLN A 2 9.08 -6.01 9.30
N VAL A 3 9.57 -5.12 8.44
CA VAL A 3 9.32 -3.67 8.58
C VAL A 3 7.85 -3.34 8.33
N PHE A 4 7.25 -3.90 7.27
CA PHE A 4 5.83 -3.71 6.99
C PHE A 4 4.96 -4.27 8.12
N GLU A 5 5.29 -5.45 8.63
CA GLU A 5 4.58 -6.05 9.77
C GLU A 5 4.58 -5.12 10.98
N LYS A 6 5.75 -4.61 11.39
CA LYS A 6 5.85 -3.64 12.49
C LYS A 6 5.05 -2.36 12.24
N LEU A 7 5.05 -1.85 11.00
CA LEU A 7 4.32 -0.63 10.65
C LEU A 7 2.80 -0.84 10.67
N ILE A 8 2.32 -1.93 10.08
CA ILE A 8 0.89 -2.26 10.04
C ILE A 8 0.35 -2.54 11.45
N GLU A 9 1.07 -3.33 12.25
CA GLU A 9 0.69 -3.58 13.65
C GLU A 9 0.65 -2.28 14.47
N LYS A 10 1.64 -1.39 14.29
CA LYS A 10 1.63 -0.08 14.96
C LYS A 10 0.46 0.79 14.51
N GLY A 11 0.13 0.80 13.22
CA GLY A 11 -1.01 1.53 12.68
C GLY A 11 -2.33 1.00 13.23
N LYS A 12 -2.48 -0.32 13.34
CA LYS A 12 -3.60 -0.96 14.03
C LYS A 12 -3.67 -0.54 15.49
N LEU A 13 -2.60 -0.67 16.27
CA LEU A 13 -2.62 -0.30 17.69
C LEU A 13 -3.03 1.15 17.94
N LYS A 14 -2.78 2.05 16.98
CA LYS A 14 -3.19 3.46 17.03
C LYS A 14 -4.59 3.73 16.49
N GLY A 15 -5.27 2.74 15.93
CA GLY A 15 -6.54 2.94 15.24
C GLY A 15 -6.40 3.76 13.96
N GLU A 16 -5.27 3.67 13.26
CA GLU A 16 -5.05 4.25 11.91
C GLU A 16 -5.42 3.25 10.79
N ILE A 17 -5.40 1.95 11.11
CA ILE A 17 -5.72 0.83 10.21
C ILE A 17 -6.80 -0.01 10.88
N LYS A 18 -7.77 -0.47 10.08
CA LYS A 18 -8.83 -1.41 10.45
C LYS A 18 -8.29 -2.64 11.19
N GLN A 19 -8.91 -2.99 12.33
CA GLN A 19 -8.50 -4.15 13.15
C GLN A 19 -8.85 -5.48 12.49
N GLU A 20 -9.95 -5.48 11.75
CA GLU A 20 -10.58 -6.66 11.15
C GLU A 20 -9.81 -7.23 9.95
N ILE A 21 -8.89 -6.46 9.36
CA ILE A 21 -8.08 -6.90 8.22
C ILE A 21 -6.83 -7.61 8.74
N ASP A 22 -6.54 -8.84 8.31
CA ASP A 22 -5.32 -9.56 8.70
C ASP A 22 -4.04 -8.83 8.27
N THR A 23 -3.05 -8.79 9.15
CA THR A 23 -1.80 -8.05 8.92
C THR A 23 -1.01 -8.58 7.73
N LYS A 24 -0.89 -9.91 7.56
CA LYS A 24 -0.19 -10.49 6.41
C LYS A 24 -0.95 -10.19 5.12
N HIS A 25 -2.28 -10.22 5.16
CA HIS A 25 -3.12 -9.80 4.04
C HIS A 25 -2.88 -8.34 3.67
N THR A 26 -2.85 -7.42 4.64
CA THR A 26 -2.52 -6.00 4.39
C THR A 26 -1.15 -5.83 3.75
N ILE A 27 -0.12 -6.52 4.27
CA ILE A 27 1.23 -6.47 3.70
C ILE A 27 1.23 -6.94 2.24
N ASN A 28 0.53 -8.04 1.95
CA ASN A 28 0.43 -8.58 0.59
C ASN A 28 -0.29 -7.61 -0.35
N LEU A 29 -1.40 -7.00 0.10
CA LEU A 29 -2.13 -5.98 -0.67
C LEU A 29 -1.23 -4.78 -1.00
N VAL A 30 -0.59 -4.20 0.02
CA VAL A 30 0.29 -3.03 -0.12
C VAL A 30 1.46 -3.32 -1.07
N THR A 31 2.14 -4.45 -0.88
CA THR A 31 3.32 -4.79 -1.69
C THR A 31 2.97 -5.21 -3.11
N THR A 32 1.80 -5.82 -3.32
CA THR A 32 1.28 -6.12 -4.67
C THR A 32 0.96 -4.83 -5.41
N CYS A 33 0.32 -3.88 -4.73
CA CYS A 33 0.00 -2.56 -5.26
C CYS A 33 1.28 -1.80 -5.69
N PHE A 34 2.29 -1.71 -4.82
CA PHE A 34 3.58 -1.09 -5.17
C PHE A 34 4.25 -1.74 -6.37
N ARG A 35 4.28 -3.09 -6.42
CA ARG A 35 4.88 -3.82 -7.55
C ARG A 35 4.11 -3.58 -8.84
N GLY A 36 2.78 -3.56 -8.78
CA GLY A 36 1.91 -3.29 -9.92
C GLY A 36 2.19 -1.92 -10.52
N VAL A 37 2.28 -0.88 -9.69
CA VAL A 37 2.61 0.49 -10.14
C VAL A 37 3.98 0.54 -10.83
N ILE A 38 5.01 -0.05 -10.22
CA ILE A 38 6.36 -0.07 -10.80
C ILE A 38 6.37 -0.84 -12.12
N TYR A 39 5.67 -1.98 -12.17
CA TYR A 39 5.59 -2.80 -13.38
C TYR A 39 4.87 -2.07 -14.51
N ASP A 40 3.75 -1.40 -14.23
CA ASP A 40 3.02 -0.63 -15.20
C ASP A 40 3.84 0.55 -15.77
N TRP A 41 4.58 1.23 -14.90
CA TRP A 41 5.51 2.28 -15.31
C TRP A 41 6.60 1.76 -16.27
N CYS A 42 7.17 0.57 -15.97
CA CYS A 42 8.14 -0.07 -16.85
C CYS A 42 7.52 -0.44 -18.21
N LEU A 43 6.28 -0.93 -18.26
CA LEU A 43 5.58 -1.26 -19.51
C LEU A 43 5.38 -0.03 -20.39
N HIS A 44 5.09 1.11 -19.77
CA HIS A 44 4.98 2.41 -20.43
C HIS A 44 6.34 3.09 -20.66
N LYS A 45 7.47 2.37 -20.51
CA LYS A 45 8.83 2.88 -20.74
C LYS A 45 9.15 4.18 -19.99
N GLY A 46 8.51 4.37 -18.83
CA GLY A 46 8.67 5.54 -17.99
C GLY A 46 8.04 6.83 -18.54
N GLU A 47 6.97 6.71 -19.35
CA GLU A 47 6.27 7.84 -19.99
C GLU A 47 5.59 8.80 -19.00
N PHE A 48 5.28 8.35 -17.78
CA PHE A 48 4.64 9.16 -16.74
C PHE A 48 5.49 9.27 -15.47
N ASP A 49 5.17 10.25 -14.62
CA ASP A 49 5.83 10.42 -13.32
C ASP A 49 5.41 9.29 -12.37
N LEU A 50 6.37 8.42 -12.07
CA LEU A 50 6.16 7.28 -11.18
C LEU A 50 5.75 7.71 -9.77
N SER A 51 6.26 8.83 -9.27
CA SER A 51 5.95 9.29 -7.92
C SER A 51 4.53 9.81 -7.82
N GLU A 52 4.06 10.56 -8.80
CA GLU A 52 2.71 11.12 -8.84
C GLU A 52 1.69 10.01 -8.98
N HIS A 53 1.86 9.13 -9.98
CA HIS A 53 0.97 8.00 -10.19
C HIS A 53 0.99 7.03 -9.00
N GLY A 54 2.17 6.75 -8.44
CA GLY A 54 2.31 5.92 -7.27
C GLY A 54 1.60 6.49 -6.04
N LYS A 55 1.64 7.81 -5.81
CA LYS A 55 0.92 8.47 -4.70
C LYS A 55 -0.60 8.32 -4.87
N GLU A 56 -1.11 8.54 -6.07
CA GLU A 56 -2.54 8.40 -6.38
C GLU A 56 -3.04 6.98 -6.05
N ILE A 57 -2.41 5.97 -6.65
CA ILE A 57 -2.78 4.57 -6.48
C ILE A 57 -2.65 4.13 -5.01
N MET A 58 -1.57 4.54 -4.34
CA MET A 58 -1.36 4.23 -2.93
C MET A 58 -2.40 4.88 -2.03
N ASN A 59 -2.81 6.12 -2.29
CA ASN A 59 -3.86 6.78 -1.51
C ASN A 59 -5.19 6.03 -1.62
N ILE A 60 -5.55 5.59 -2.82
CA ILE A 60 -6.78 4.80 -3.05
C ILE A 60 -6.72 3.50 -2.25
N MET A 61 -5.62 2.76 -2.34
CA MET A 61 -5.45 1.49 -1.63
C MET A 61 -5.43 1.69 -0.10
N LEU A 62 -4.72 2.71 0.39
CA LEU A 62 -4.65 3.03 1.83
C LEU A 62 -6.02 3.42 2.39
N ASN A 63 -6.83 4.18 1.64
CA ASN A 63 -8.19 4.54 2.06
C ASN A 63 -9.09 3.32 2.27
N HIS A 64 -8.86 2.21 1.55
CA HIS A 64 -9.62 0.97 1.75
C HIS A 64 -9.36 0.33 3.12
N ILE A 65 -8.11 0.39 3.59
CA ILE A 65 -7.66 -0.26 4.83
C ILE A 65 -7.64 0.68 6.05
N LYS A 66 -7.76 1.99 5.82
CA LYS A 66 -7.84 3.01 6.88
C LYS A 66 -9.09 2.78 7.74
N SER A 67 -8.94 2.93 9.05
CA SER A 67 -10.05 2.98 10.00
C SER A 67 -10.94 4.21 9.78
N GLU A 68 -12.21 4.12 10.21
CA GLU A 68 -13.14 5.26 10.23
C GLU A 68 -12.70 6.36 11.21
#